data_AF-A0A8D2PKJ5-F1
#
_entry.id   AF-A0A8D2PKJ5-F1
#
_cell.length_a   1.000
_cell.length_b   1.000
_cell.length_c   1.000
_cell.angle_alpha   90.00
_cell.angle_beta   90.00
_cell.angle_gamma   90.00
#
_symmetry.space_group_name_H-M   'P 1'
#
loop_
_entity.id
_entity.type
_entity.pdbx_description
1 polymer ?
#
loop_
_entity_poly.entity_id
_entity_poly.type
_entity_poly.pdbx_seq_one_letter_code
_entity_poly.pdbx_strand_id
1 'polypeptide(L)'
;TLAVLCRHTPSPICFDMIEEAYMTKCGHSFCYKCIHQSLEDNNRCPKCNYVVDNIDHLYPNFLVNELILKQKQRSEEKRLKLDHSVSSTNGHRWQIIQDLLGTDQDNLDLANVNLMLELLVQKKKQLEAESHAAQLQILMEFLKVARRNKREQLEQIQKELSVLEEDIKRVEEMSGLYSPVSEDSTVPQFEAPSPSHSSIIDSTEYSQPPGFSGSSQTKKQPWYNSTLASRRKRLTAHFEDLEQCYFSTRMTRVSDDSRTTSQLDEFQECLSKFTRYNSVRPLATLSYASDLYNGSSIVSSIEFDRDCDYFAIAGVTKKIKVYEYGTVIQDAVDIHYPENEMTCNSKISCISWSSYHKNLLASSDYEGTVILWDGFTGQRSKVYQEHEKRCWSVDFNLMDPKLLASGSDDAKVKLWSTNLDNSVASIEAKANVCCVKFSPSSRYHLAFGCADHCVHYYDLRNTKQPIMVFKGHRKAVSYAKFVSGEEIVSASTDSQLKLWNVGKPHCLRSFKGHINEKNFVGLASNGDYIACGSENNSLYLYYKGLSKTLLTFKFDTVKSVLDKDRKEDDTNEFVSAVCWRALPDGVSFLLGGRRNASCFLIK
;
A
#
# COMPACT_ATOMS: atom_id res chain seq x y z
N THR A 1 -2.66 20.21 -38.94
CA THR A 1 -1.56 19.38 -38.39
C THR A 1 -0.56 20.25 -37.61
N LEU A 2 -1.05 21.05 -36.66
CA LEU A 2 -0.25 22.01 -35.90
C LEU A 2 -0.58 21.98 -34.39
N ALA A 3 -0.89 20.78 -33.88
CA ALA A 3 -1.33 20.60 -32.49
C ALA A 3 -0.86 19.26 -31.89
N VAL A 4 0.42 18.88 -32.09
CA VAL A 4 1.09 17.84 -31.27
C VAL A 4 2.61 18.11 -31.26
N LEU A 5 3.06 19.19 -30.62
CA LEU A 5 4.46 19.32 -30.21
C LEU A 5 4.47 19.95 -28.82
N CYS A 6 4.22 19.12 -27.82
CA CYS A 6 4.38 19.49 -26.41
C CYS A 6 5.19 18.40 -25.72
N ARG A 7 6.33 18.83 -25.16
CA ARG A 7 7.26 18.11 -24.26
C ARG A 7 8.27 17.20 -24.96
N HIS A 8 9.50 17.72 -25.06
CA HIS A 8 10.72 17.02 -25.50
C HIS A 8 10.67 16.63 -26.98
N THR A 9 11.05 17.57 -27.86
CA THR A 9 11.37 17.24 -29.24
C THR A 9 12.88 17.08 -29.35
N PRO A 10 13.43 15.88 -29.07
CA PRO A 10 14.81 15.58 -29.39
C PRO A 10 15.00 15.69 -30.90
N SER A 11 16.16 16.17 -31.32
CA SER A 11 16.55 16.17 -32.73
C SER A 11 16.45 14.73 -33.25
N PRO A 12 15.76 14.47 -34.38
CA PRO A 12 15.71 13.12 -34.96
C PRO A 12 17.06 12.53 -35.36
N ILE A 13 18.13 13.35 -35.34
CA ILE A 13 19.48 13.00 -35.77
C ILE A 13 20.37 12.72 -34.55
N CYS A 14 20.42 13.62 -33.55
CA CYS A 14 21.30 13.48 -32.39
C CYS A 14 20.59 13.04 -31.11
N PHE A 15 19.27 12.94 -31.11
CA PHE A 15 18.44 12.65 -29.94
C PHE A 15 18.58 13.62 -28.75
N ASP A 16 19.42 14.66 -28.88
CA ASP A 16 19.56 15.76 -27.92
C ASP A 16 18.52 16.88 -28.13
N MET A 17 18.37 17.74 -27.13
CA MET A 17 17.51 18.93 -27.25
C MET A 17 18.03 19.88 -28.32
N ILE A 18 17.12 20.31 -29.20
CA ILE A 18 17.42 21.26 -30.28
C ILE A 18 17.77 22.62 -29.67
N GLU A 19 19.00 23.07 -29.82
CA GLU A 19 19.45 24.41 -29.39
C GLU A 19 19.05 25.50 -30.38
N GLU A 20 19.22 25.23 -31.67
CA GLU A 20 18.84 26.09 -32.79
C GLU A 20 18.09 25.27 -33.84
N ALA A 21 16.80 25.51 -33.98
CA ALA A 21 15.93 24.79 -34.89
C ALA A 21 15.98 25.41 -36.29
N TYR A 22 16.32 24.58 -37.28
CA TYR A 22 16.24 24.90 -38.70
C TYR A 22 15.31 23.93 -39.41
N MET A 23 14.56 24.44 -40.38
CA MET A 23 13.56 23.72 -41.14
C MET A 23 14.00 23.56 -42.59
N THR A 24 13.84 22.35 -43.10
CA THR A 24 14.00 22.03 -44.53
C THR A 24 12.73 22.38 -45.31
N LYS A 25 12.81 22.57 -46.64
CA LYS A 25 11.63 22.84 -47.50
C LYS A 25 10.47 21.86 -47.33
N CYS A 26 10.74 20.62 -46.91
CA CYS A 26 9.71 19.62 -46.63
C CYS A 26 8.96 19.81 -45.28
N GLY A 27 9.26 20.87 -44.52
CA GLY A 27 8.58 21.22 -43.28
C GLY A 27 9.12 20.55 -42.02
N HIS A 28 10.16 19.71 -42.13
CA HIS A 28 10.78 19.05 -40.98
C HIS A 28 11.86 19.91 -40.35
N SER A 29 11.83 19.99 -39.02
CA SER A 29 12.76 20.79 -38.21
C SER A 29 13.78 19.93 -37.48
N PHE A 30 15.02 20.38 -37.46
CA PHE A 30 16.18 19.69 -36.91
C PHE A 30 17.10 20.69 -36.21
N CYS A 31 18.07 20.20 -35.42
CA CYS A 31 19.18 21.02 -34.95
C CYS A 31 20.06 21.44 -36.13
N TYR A 32 20.43 22.73 -36.21
CA TYR A 32 21.24 23.29 -37.29
C TYR A 32 22.51 22.46 -37.56
N LYS A 33 23.32 22.22 -36.53
CA LYS A 33 24.59 21.46 -36.66
C LYS A 33 24.36 20.06 -37.23
N CYS A 34 23.29 19.38 -36.80
CA CYS A 34 22.99 18.02 -37.20
C CYS A 34 22.46 17.92 -38.64
N ILE A 35 21.57 18.84 -39.04
CA ILE A 35 21.05 18.84 -40.42
C ILE A 35 22.09 19.35 -41.41
N HIS A 36 22.96 20.28 -41.00
CA HIS A 36 24.08 20.74 -41.81
C HIS A 36 25.03 19.57 -42.12
N GLN A 37 25.50 18.85 -41.09
CA GLN A 37 26.36 17.67 -41.27
C GLN A 37 25.67 16.57 -42.10
N SER A 38 24.40 16.29 -41.80
CA SER A 38 23.65 15.26 -42.54
C SER A 38 23.45 15.60 -44.01
N LEU A 39 23.33 16.89 -44.37
CA LEU A 39 23.20 17.31 -45.76
C LEU A 39 24.55 17.34 -46.49
N GLU A 40 25.67 17.57 -45.79
CA GLU A 40 27.01 17.38 -46.37
C GLU A 40 27.27 15.91 -46.73
N ASP A 41 26.82 14.98 -45.89
CA ASP A 41 27.00 13.54 -46.12
C ASP A 41 25.99 12.96 -47.11
N ASN A 42 24.76 13.51 -47.15
CA ASN A 42 23.68 13.02 -48.00
C ASN A 42 22.64 14.13 -48.25
N ASN A 43 22.45 14.55 -49.51
CA ASN A 43 21.57 15.66 -49.92
C ASN A 43 20.06 15.36 -49.76
N ARG A 44 19.64 14.65 -48.71
CA ARG A 44 18.25 14.22 -48.47
C ARG A 44 17.85 14.45 -47.03
N CYS A 45 16.59 14.85 -46.83
CA CYS A 45 16.00 15.00 -45.51
C CYS A 45 15.98 13.66 -44.75
N PRO A 46 16.57 13.57 -43.54
CA PRO A 46 16.64 12.32 -42.78
C PRO A 46 15.29 11.70 -42.42
N LYS A 47 14.20 12.49 -42.42
CA LYS A 47 12.88 12.03 -41.98
C LYS A 47 11.97 11.57 -43.11
N CYS A 48 12.06 12.16 -44.29
CA CYS A 48 11.16 11.85 -45.43
C CYS A 48 11.89 11.62 -46.75
N ASN A 49 13.22 11.64 -46.74
CA ASN A 49 14.09 11.37 -47.89
C ASN A 49 13.95 12.36 -49.07
N TYR A 50 13.30 13.50 -48.83
CA TYR A 50 13.13 14.59 -49.79
C TYR A 50 14.49 15.21 -50.14
N VAL A 51 14.77 15.42 -51.42
CA VAL A 51 16.06 15.96 -51.89
C VAL A 51 16.18 17.43 -51.52
N VAL A 52 17.28 17.79 -50.87
CA VAL A 52 17.61 19.17 -50.50
C VAL A 52 18.88 19.53 -51.26
N ASP A 53 18.72 20.15 -52.43
CA ASP A 53 19.81 20.36 -53.40
C ASP A 53 20.89 21.36 -52.95
N ASN A 54 20.62 22.21 -51.95
CA ASN A 54 21.56 23.21 -51.43
C ASN A 54 21.27 23.56 -49.96
N ILE A 55 22.32 23.81 -49.17
CA ILE A 55 22.28 24.20 -47.74
C ILE A 55 21.54 25.55 -47.55
N ASP A 56 21.55 26.41 -48.57
CA ASP A 56 20.77 27.67 -48.60
C ASP A 56 19.24 27.46 -48.55
N HIS A 57 18.78 26.21 -48.65
CA HIS A 57 17.38 25.83 -48.50
C HIS A 57 16.99 25.43 -47.06
N LEU A 58 17.87 25.69 -46.09
CA LEU A 58 17.57 25.62 -44.65
C LEU A 58 17.10 26.98 -44.14
N TYR A 59 15.93 27.00 -43.50
CA TYR A 59 15.36 28.22 -42.96
C TYR A 59 15.32 28.15 -41.43
N PRO A 60 15.72 29.20 -40.69
CA PRO A 60 15.54 29.24 -39.24
C PRO A 60 14.06 29.04 -38.89
N ASN A 61 13.76 28.09 -38.00
CA ASN A 61 12.40 27.91 -37.52
C ASN A 61 12.14 28.84 -36.33
N PHE A 62 11.78 30.08 -36.63
CA PHE A 62 11.53 31.13 -35.63
C PHE A 62 10.49 30.74 -34.58
N LEU A 63 9.46 29.97 -34.95
CA LEU A 63 8.42 29.50 -34.02
C LEU A 63 8.96 28.49 -33.00
N VAL A 64 9.76 27.52 -33.47
CA VAL A 64 10.38 26.53 -32.57
C VAL A 64 11.46 27.19 -31.71
N ASN A 65 12.24 28.11 -32.27
CA ASN A 65 13.25 28.88 -31.52
C ASN A 65 12.63 29.78 -30.44
N GLU A 66 11.48 30.42 -30.71
CA GLU A 66 10.69 31.15 -29.70
C GLU A 66 10.26 30.25 -28.54
N LEU A 67 9.83 29.01 -28.83
CA LEU A 67 9.44 28.03 -27.81
C LEU A 67 10.64 27.55 -26.99
N ILE A 68 11.78 27.31 -27.63
CA ILE A 68 13.04 26.96 -26.97
C ILE A 68 13.47 28.09 -26.02
N LEU A 69 13.40 29.35 -26.46
CA LEU A 69 13.72 30.52 -25.63
C LEU A 69 12.78 30.68 -24.43
N LYS A 70 11.46 30.56 -24.64
CA LYS A 70 10.48 30.58 -23.54
C LYS A 70 10.69 29.43 -22.54
N GLN A 71 11.16 28.28 -23.00
CA GLN A 71 11.51 27.15 -22.14
C GLN A 71 12.79 27.41 -21.36
N LYS A 72 13.84 27.97 -21.99
CA LYS A 72 15.07 28.39 -21.32
C LYS A 72 14.78 29.41 -20.21
N GLN A 73 14.01 30.46 -20.51
CA GLN A 73 13.58 31.45 -19.51
C GLN A 73 12.80 30.81 -18.35
N ARG A 74 11.88 29.88 -18.63
CA ARG A 74 11.11 29.17 -17.58
C ARG A 74 11.98 28.22 -16.75
N SER A 75 13.06 27.68 -17.32
CA SER A 75 14.04 26.86 -16.60
C SER A 75 14.98 27.71 -15.74
N GLU A 76 15.37 28.90 -16.22
CA GLU A 76 16.16 29.89 -15.48
C GLU A 76 15.35 30.49 -14.34
N GLU A 77 14.07 30.82 -14.55
CA GLU A 77 13.15 31.24 -13.47
C GLU A 77 12.98 30.15 -12.41
N LYS A 78 13.01 28.87 -12.79
CA LYS A 78 12.99 27.74 -11.84
C LYS A 78 14.31 27.61 -11.06
N ARG A 79 15.46 27.85 -11.71
CA ARG A 79 16.77 27.92 -11.04
C ARG A 79 16.83 29.09 -10.06
N LEU A 80 16.46 30.28 -10.49
CA LEU A 80 16.43 31.50 -9.66
C LEU A 80 15.46 31.38 -8.48
N LYS A 81 14.32 30.69 -8.64
CA LYS A 81 13.40 30.37 -7.53
C LYS A 81 13.95 29.32 -6.57
N LEU A 82 14.85 28.44 -7.02
CA LEU A 82 15.58 27.51 -6.15
C LEU A 82 16.63 28.26 -5.33
N ASP A 83 17.40 29.14 -5.99
CA ASP A 83 18.49 29.92 -5.39
C ASP A 83 18.00 30.92 -4.33
N HIS A 84 16.81 31.53 -4.52
CA HIS A 84 16.23 32.44 -3.54
C HIS A 84 15.63 31.77 -2.28
N SER A 85 15.58 30.43 -2.21
CA SER A 85 15.10 29.72 -1.02
C SER A 85 16.21 29.25 -0.07
N VAL A 86 17.48 29.50 -0.42
CA VAL A 86 18.64 28.86 0.21
C VAL A 86 19.59 29.90 0.83
N SER A 87 19.07 30.75 1.72
CA SER A 87 19.90 31.55 2.64
C SER A 87 19.80 30.99 4.05
N SER A 88 20.32 29.77 4.22
CA SER A 88 20.67 29.22 5.53
C SER A 88 21.97 28.44 5.37
N THR A 89 22.81 28.40 6.39
CA THR A 89 24.14 27.77 6.40
C THR A 89 24.17 26.30 5.95
N ASN A 90 23.02 25.61 5.93
CA ASN A 90 22.86 24.25 5.37
C ASN A 90 22.78 24.21 3.83
N GLY A 91 22.49 25.33 3.18
CA GLY A 91 22.36 25.48 1.75
C GLY A 91 23.66 25.31 0.99
N HIS A 92 24.72 25.94 1.51
CA HIS A 92 26.07 25.85 0.95
C HIS A 92 26.58 24.41 0.91
N ARG A 93 26.23 23.56 1.89
CA ARG A 93 26.64 22.14 1.92
C ARG A 93 25.93 21.26 0.90
N TRP A 94 24.69 21.59 0.56
CA TRP A 94 23.94 20.88 -0.49
C TRP A 94 24.35 21.30 -1.88
N GLN A 95 24.69 22.59 -2.05
CA GLN A 95 25.31 23.09 -3.26
C GLN A 95 26.61 22.35 -3.56
N ILE A 96 27.45 22.10 -2.54
CA ILE A 96 28.68 21.31 -2.66
C ILE A 96 28.40 19.89 -3.22
N ILE A 97 27.37 19.19 -2.73
CA ILE A 97 27.00 17.86 -3.26
C ILE A 97 26.52 17.96 -4.72
N GLN A 98 25.73 18.98 -5.06
CA GLN A 98 25.25 19.19 -6.43
C GLN A 98 26.39 19.54 -7.38
N ASP A 99 27.34 20.35 -6.94
CA ASP A 99 28.51 20.75 -7.71
C ASP A 99 29.47 19.56 -7.91
N LEU A 100 29.65 18.70 -6.89
CA LEU A 100 30.42 17.44 -6.97
C LEU A 100 29.79 16.38 -7.88
N LEU A 101 28.47 16.36 -7.98
CA LEU A 101 27.75 15.48 -8.92
C LEU A 101 27.73 16.04 -10.35
N GLY A 102 28.02 17.33 -10.52
CA GLY A 102 28.08 18.02 -11.81
C GLY A 102 29.45 18.04 -12.46
N THR A 103 30.53 17.79 -11.72
CA THR A 103 31.88 17.57 -12.27
C THR A 103 31.99 16.17 -12.88
N ASP A 104 32.67 16.05 -14.04
CA ASP A 104 32.86 14.80 -14.79
C ASP A 104 33.01 13.57 -13.88
N GLN A 105 32.09 12.60 -14.02
CA GLN A 105 31.99 11.40 -13.19
C GLN A 105 33.30 10.59 -13.13
N ASP A 106 34.20 10.80 -14.09
CA ASP A 106 35.49 10.13 -14.21
C ASP A 106 36.57 10.63 -13.23
N ASN A 107 36.34 11.73 -12.50
CA ASN A 107 37.32 12.35 -11.59
C ASN A 107 36.86 12.44 -10.11
N LEU A 108 35.90 11.63 -9.66
CA LEU A 108 35.58 11.55 -8.23
C LEU A 108 36.67 10.79 -7.46
N ASP A 109 37.52 11.52 -6.74
CA ASP A 109 38.46 10.91 -5.80
C ASP A 109 37.75 10.31 -4.56
N LEU A 110 38.44 9.42 -3.86
CA LEU A 110 37.91 8.75 -2.65
C LEU A 110 37.58 9.75 -1.53
N ALA A 111 38.25 10.90 -1.48
CA ALA A 111 38.02 11.93 -0.47
C ALA A 111 36.66 12.63 -0.67
N ASN A 112 36.32 12.91 -1.93
CA ASN A 112 35.05 13.47 -2.37
C ASN A 112 33.88 12.52 -2.08
N VAL A 113 34.06 11.22 -2.33
CA VAL A 113 33.06 10.19 -1.98
C VAL A 113 32.86 10.13 -0.47
N ASN A 114 33.93 10.13 0.32
CA ASN A 114 33.84 10.11 1.78
C ASN A 114 33.18 11.38 2.34
N LEU A 115 33.48 12.54 1.78
CA LEU A 115 32.85 13.81 2.16
C LEU A 115 31.34 13.78 1.84
N MET A 116 30.96 13.27 0.66
CA MET A 116 29.54 13.08 0.33
C MET A 116 28.85 12.13 1.30
N LEU A 117 29.46 10.99 1.62
CA LEU A 117 28.93 10.04 2.60
C LEU A 117 28.74 10.70 3.96
N GLU A 118 29.73 11.47 4.43
CA GLU A 118 29.64 12.16 5.72
C GLU A 118 28.51 13.21 5.73
N LEU A 119 28.38 14.01 4.67
CA LEU A 119 27.29 14.97 4.54
C LEU A 119 25.92 14.28 4.48
N LEU A 120 25.80 13.16 3.76
CA LEU A 120 24.58 12.37 3.69
C LEU A 120 24.23 11.75 5.05
N VAL A 121 25.21 11.24 5.80
CA VAL A 121 25.02 10.71 7.15
C VAL A 121 24.59 11.82 8.11
N GLN A 122 25.22 12.99 8.05
CA GLN A 122 24.83 14.14 8.87
C GLN A 122 23.41 14.59 8.54
N LYS A 123 23.07 14.63 7.26
CA LYS A 123 21.71 15.00 6.83
C LYS A 123 20.69 13.97 7.25
N LYS A 124 21.00 12.68 7.15
CA LYS A 124 20.17 11.59 7.65
C LYS A 124 19.88 11.79 9.14
N LYS A 125 20.91 11.99 9.96
CA LYS A 125 20.77 12.26 11.40
C LYS A 125 19.90 13.49 11.69
N GLN A 126 20.06 14.56 10.91
CA GLN A 126 19.23 15.76 11.03
C GLN A 126 17.75 15.43 10.75
N LEU A 127 17.46 14.74 9.64
CA LEU A 127 16.10 14.38 9.25
C LEU A 127 15.46 13.40 10.26
N GLU A 128 16.24 12.49 10.82
CA GLU A 128 15.81 11.60 11.90
C GLU A 128 15.44 12.37 13.16
N ALA A 129 16.28 13.33 13.58
CA ALA A 129 16.01 14.19 14.73
C ALA A 129 14.76 15.08 14.52
N GLU A 130 14.61 15.66 13.32
CA GLU A 130 13.42 16.43 12.94
C GLU A 130 12.16 15.55 12.93
N SER A 131 12.23 14.33 12.37
CA SER A 131 11.11 13.39 12.39
C SER A 131 10.72 12.98 13.81
N HIS A 132 11.69 12.76 14.69
CA HIS A 132 11.47 12.43 16.10
C HIS A 132 10.83 13.59 16.86
N ALA A 133 11.30 14.82 16.67
CA ALA A 133 10.69 16.01 17.27
C ALA A 133 9.23 16.18 16.82
N ALA A 134 8.94 15.97 15.54
CA ALA A 134 7.57 15.98 15.02
C ALA A 134 6.70 14.88 15.64
N GLN A 135 7.23 13.67 15.87
CA GLN A 135 6.50 12.57 16.52
C GLN A 135 6.12 12.94 17.96
N LEU A 136 7.06 13.46 18.76
CA LEU A 136 6.78 13.90 20.13
C LEU A 136 5.73 15.00 20.18
N GLN A 137 5.78 15.94 19.23
CA GLN A 137 4.79 17.01 19.14
C GLN A 137 3.38 16.46 18.87
N ILE A 138 3.25 15.51 17.93
CA ILE A 138 1.96 14.88 17.60
C ILE A 138 1.43 14.07 18.79
N LEU A 139 2.30 13.34 19.48
CA LEU A 139 1.94 12.59 20.69
C LEU A 139 1.42 13.54 21.79
N MET A 140 2.11 14.66 22.00
CA MET A 140 1.68 15.67 22.97
C MET A 140 0.32 16.30 22.60
N GLU A 141 0.11 16.61 21.32
CA GLU A 141 -1.17 17.12 20.82
C GLU A 141 -2.30 16.09 21.03
N PHE A 142 -2.06 14.82 20.69
CA PHE A 142 -2.99 13.72 20.95
C PHE A 142 -3.37 13.62 22.42
N LEU A 143 -2.39 13.59 23.33
CA LEU A 143 -2.64 13.47 24.78
C LEU A 143 -3.46 14.65 25.32
N LYS A 144 -3.19 15.87 24.84
CA LYS A 144 -3.96 17.06 25.23
C LYS A 144 -5.42 16.99 24.78
N VAL A 145 -5.66 16.55 23.54
CA VAL A 145 -7.03 16.39 23.00
C VAL A 145 -7.74 15.23 23.70
N ALA A 146 -7.08 14.09 23.90
CA ALA A 146 -7.66 12.94 24.60
C ALA A 146 -8.06 13.31 26.04
N ARG A 147 -7.19 14.03 26.76
CA ARG A 147 -7.50 14.55 28.10
C ARG A 147 -8.71 15.50 28.10
N ARG A 148 -8.81 16.37 27.09
CA ARG A 148 -9.95 17.29 26.94
C ARG A 148 -11.25 16.52 26.74
N ASN A 149 -11.28 15.59 25.78
CA ASN A 149 -12.45 14.75 25.50
C ASN A 149 -12.89 13.95 26.73
N LYS A 150 -11.94 13.39 27.51
CA LYS A 150 -12.27 12.68 28.76
C LYS A 150 -12.83 13.59 29.85
N ARG A 151 -12.37 14.84 29.94
CA ARG A 151 -12.94 15.81 30.88
C ARG A 151 -14.37 16.18 30.49
N GLU A 152 -14.63 16.40 29.20
CA GLU A 152 -15.98 16.68 28.68
C GLU A 152 -16.92 15.47 28.90
N GLN A 153 -16.44 14.24 28.70
CA GLN A 153 -17.18 13.01 29.03
C GLN A 153 -17.47 12.89 30.53
N LEU A 154 -16.50 13.23 31.39
CA LEU A 154 -16.70 13.20 32.85
C LEU A 154 -17.78 14.21 33.28
N GLU A 155 -17.72 15.44 32.76
CA GLU A 155 -18.74 16.47 33.04
C GLU A 155 -20.13 16.05 32.57
N GLN A 156 -20.23 15.37 31.42
CA GLN A 156 -21.49 14.83 30.92
C GLN A 156 -22.03 13.71 31.82
N ILE A 157 -21.19 12.74 32.21
CA ILE A 157 -21.58 11.66 33.12
C ILE A 157 -21.97 12.22 34.50
N GLN A 158 -21.28 13.25 35.00
CA GLN A 158 -21.64 13.92 36.26
C GLN A 158 -23.02 14.56 36.20
N LYS A 159 -23.39 15.18 35.07
CA LYS A 159 -24.75 15.71 34.86
C LYS A 159 -25.79 14.59 34.78
N GLU A 160 -25.49 13.50 34.09
CA GLU A 160 -26.39 12.33 34.02
C GLU A 160 -26.61 11.71 35.41
N LEU A 161 -25.54 11.58 36.21
CA LEU A 161 -25.62 11.13 37.59
C LEU A 161 -26.45 12.07 38.47
N SER A 162 -26.30 13.40 38.35
CA SER A 162 -27.10 14.33 39.14
C SER A 162 -28.60 14.23 38.83
N VAL A 163 -28.96 14.03 37.55
CA VAL A 163 -30.36 13.79 37.16
C VAL A 163 -30.87 12.47 37.77
N LEU A 164 -30.08 11.40 37.71
CA LEU A 164 -30.46 10.13 38.33
C LEU A 164 -30.59 10.23 39.85
N GLU A 165 -29.73 11.00 40.51
CA GLU A 165 -29.82 11.26 41.96
C GLU A 165 -31.07 12.07 42.32
N GLU A 166 -31.42 13.09 41.53
CA GLU A 166 -32.67 13.83 41.67
C GLU A 166 -33.90 12.93 41.47
N ASP A 167 -33.87 12.06 40.46
CA ASP A 167 -34.94 11.11 40.17
C ASP A 167 -35.08 10.08 41.29
N ILE A 168 -33.97 9.52 41.80
CA ILE A 168 -33.97 8.61 42.95
C ILE A 168 -34.60 9.30 44.16
N LYS A 169 -34.18 10.52 44.48
CA LYS A 169 -34.73 11.29 45.60
C LYS A 169 -36.23 11.54 45.43
N ARG A 170 -36.67 11.89 44.22
CA ARG A 170 -38.10 12.09 43.91
C ARG A 170 -38.90 10.79 44.07
N VAL A 171 -38.34 9.65 43.67
CA VAL A 171 -38.96 8.34 43.87
C VAL A 171 -39.01 7.99 45.35
N GLU A 172 -37.96 8.28 46.11
CA GLU A 172 -37.92 8.10 47.57
C GLU A 172 -39.00 8.96 48.25
N GLU A 173 -39.15 10.23 47.87
CA GLU A 173 -40.22 11.12 48.35
C GLU A 173 -41.62 10.62 47.99
N MET A 174 -41.81 10.07 46.78
CA MET A 174 -43.07 9.43 46.36
C MET A 174 -43.36 8.12 47.11
N SER A 175 -42.31 7.41 47.57
CA SER A 175 -42.40 6.18 48.35
C SER A 175 -42.51 6.41 49.87
N GLY A 176 -42.15 7.62 50.33
CA GLY A 176 -42.14 8.04 51.71
C GLY A 176 -43.54 8.35 52.27
N LEU A 177 -44.20 7.31 52.78
CA LEU A 177 -45.23 7.32 53.83
C LEU A 177 -46.52 8.15 53.60
N TYR A 178 -47.54 7.42 53.13
CA TYR A 178 -48.92 7.59 53.60
C TYR A 178 -48.97 7.21 55.09
N SER A 179 -49.09 8.18 55.99
CA SER A 179 -49.54 7.99 57.38
C SER A 179 -50.47 9.15 57.76
N PRO A 180 -51.74 8.90 58.15
CA PRO A 180 -52.72 9.97 58.34
C PRO A 180 -52.87 10.32 59.82
N VAL A 181 -52.51 11.56 60.24
CA VAL A 181 -53.01 12.13 61.50
C VAL A 181 -53.17 13.66 61.41
N SER A 182 -54.44 14.07 61.34
CA SER A 182 -55.17 15.26 61.84
C SER A 182 -54.51 16.64 62.08
N GLU A 183 -55.21 17.65 61.53
CA GLU A 183 -55.65 18.95 62.08
C GLU A 183 -54.66 19.81 62.91
N ASP A 184 -54.35 21.04 62.44
CA ASP A 184 -55.08 22.24 62.90
C ASP A 184 -54.75 23.48 62.03
N SER A 185 -55.64 24.45 62.14
CA SER A 185 -55.91 25.65 61.36
C SER A 185 -54.88 26.78 61.51
N THR A 186 -54.59 27.56 60.46
CA THR A 186 -54.76 29.03 60.41
C THR A 186 -54.47 29.64 59.03
N VAL A 187 -55.21 30.71 58.71
CA VAL A 187 -55.34 31.43 57.43
C VAL A 187 -54.51 32.76 57.50
N PRO A 188 -54.53 33.69 56.52
CA PRO A 188 -53.88 33.79 55.19
C PRO A 188 -52.86 34.97 55.09
N GLN A 189 -52.22 35.21 53.92
CA GLN A 189 -52.29 36.52 53.21
C GLN A 189 -51.45 36.59 51.91
N PHE A 190 -52.10 37.10 50.84
CA PHE A 190 -51.64 38.04 49.79
C PHE A 190 -50.43 37.62 48.89
N GLU A 191 -50.36 37.86 47.58
CA GLU A 191 -51.08 38.72 46.64
C GLU A 191 -50.68 38.26 45.21
N ALA A 192 -51.57 38.38 44.24
CA ALA A 192 -51.29 38.28 42.79
C ALA A 192 -51.73 39.62 42.15
N PRO A 193 -51.60 39.91 40.83
CA PRO A 193 -51.03 39.14 39.71
C PRO A 193 -50.20 40.02 38.72
N SER A 194 -49.64 39.51 37.62
CA SER A 194 -50.23 39.59 36.25
C SER A 194 -49.14 39.95 35.20
N PRO A 195 -49.39 39.98 33.87
CA PRO A 195 -49.04 38.85 32.98
C PRO A 195 -48.35 39.22 31.64
N SER A 196 -48.06 38.17 30.85
CA SER A 196 -48.12 38.10 29.37
C SER A 196 -46.88 38.51 28.55
N HIS A 197 -46.58 38.04 27.33
CA HIS A 197 -47.25 37.20 26.31
C HIS A 197 -46.18 36.42 25.50
N SER A 198 -46.60 35.35 24.84
CA SER A 198 -45.87 34.48 23.91
C SER A 198 -45.89 34.95 22.44
N SER A 199 -44.85 34.66 21.65
CA SER A 199 -44.85 34.19 20.24
C SER A 199 -43.40 34.06 19.73
N ILE A 200 -42.85 32.92 19.27
CA ILE A 200 -43.07 32.03 18.09
C ILE A 200 -42.15 32.37 16.88
N ILE A 201 -41.21 31.43 16.58
CA ILE A 201 -40.57 31.00 15.29
C ILE A 201 -39.57 32.01 14.64
N ASP A 202 -38.33 31.68 14.19
CA ASP A 202 -37.90 30.61 13.27
C ASP A 202 -36.38 30.28 13.24
N SER A 203 -36.11 29.05 12.78
CA SER A 203 -35.01 28.49 11.97
C SER A 203 -33.49 28.71 12.23
N THR A 204 -32.84 27.58 12.59
CA THR A 204 -31.60 26.97 12.04
C THR A 204 -30.49 27.83 11.45
N GLU A 205 -29.28 27.72 12.02
CA GLU A 205 -28.05 27.62 11.22
C GLU A 205 -26.93 26.85 11.95
N TYR A 206 -26.39 25.84 11.25
CA TYR A 206 -25.25 25.00 11.64
C TYR A 206 -24.00 25.86 11.86
N SER A 207 -23.42 25.83 13.07
CA SER A 207 -22.12 26.44 13.35
C SER A 207 -21.02 25.39 13.30
N GLN A 208 -20.11 25.53 12.32
CA GLN A 208 -18.88 24.75 12.17
C GLN A 208 -17.94 24.88 13.39
N PRO A 209 -17.06 23.88 13.66
CA PRO A 209 -16.05 24.01 14.70
C PRO A 209 -14.98 25.06 14.32
N PRO A 210 -14.48 25.87 15.27
CA PRO A 210 -13.62 27.00 14.96
C PRO A 210 -12.22 26.57 14.50
N GLY A 211 -11.79 27.23 13.43
CA GLY A 211 -10.49 27.09 12.78
C GLY A 211 -9.32 27.50 13.68
N PHE A 212 -8.21 26.80 13.45
CA PHE A 212 -6.92 27.01 14.09
C PHE A 212 -6.20 28.18 13.39
N SER A 213 -6.22 29.38 13.97
CA SER A 213 -5.31 30.46 13.60
C SER A 213 -4.76 31.16 14.84
N GLY A 214 -3.52 30.80 15.19
CA GLY A 214 -2.76 31.40 16.29
C GLY A 214 -1.28 31.27 15.98
N SER A 215 -0.78 32.15 15.11
CA SER A 215 0.61 32.23 14.68
C SER A 215 1.49 32.86 15.76
N SER A 216 2.52 32.14 16.18
CA SER A 216 3.79 32.74 16.62
C SER A 216 4.90 32.19 15.71
N GLN A 217 5.24 32.97 14.68
CA GLN A 217 6.24 32.62 13.69
C GLN A 217 7.65 32.68 14.30
N THR A 218 8.22 31.50 14.54
CA THR A 218 9.67 31.32 14.39
C THR A 218 9.90 30.79 12.98
N LYS A 219 10.73 31.48 12.19
CA LYS A 219 11.06 31.09 10.80
C LYS A 219 11.74 29.71 10.81
N LYS A 220 10.96 28.64 10.60
CA LYS A 220 11.43 27.26 10.39
C LYS A 220 10.89 26.72 9.06
N GLN A 221 11.74 25.92 8.43
CA GLN A 221 11.70 25.42 7.05
C GLN A 221 10.29 25.00 6.53
N PRO A 222 9.88 25.38 5.29
CA PRO A 222 8.55 25.11 4.74
C PRO A 222 8.18 23.61 4.64
N TRP A 223 9.16 22.75 4.39
CA TRP A 223 8.94 21.31 4.19
C TRP A 223 8.54 20.57 5.49
N TYR A 224 9.06 21.01 6.64
CA TYR A 224 8.76 20.45 7.97
C TYR A 224 7.29 20.67 8.37
N ASN A 225 6.75 21.85 8.05
CA ASN A 225 5.36 22.19 8.35
C ASN A 225 4.37 21.37 7.51
N SER A 226 4.72 21.04 6.27
CA SER A 226 3.89 20.23 5.37
C SER A 226 3.74 18.78 5.86
N THR A 227 4.84 18.14 6.27
CA THR A 227 4.81 16.78 6.81
C THR A 227 4.08 16.70 8.16
N LEU A 228 4.27 17.68 9.05
CA LEU A 228 3.58 17.72 10.34
C LEU A 228 2.07 17.97 10.17
N ALA A 229 1.66 18.84 9.24
CA ALA A 229 0.25 19.06 8.91
C ALA A 229 -0.43 17.79 8.37
N SER A 230 0.21 17.05 7.47
CA SER A 230 -0.32 15.76 6.99
C SER A 230 -0.45 14.73 8.11
N ARG A 231 0.51 14.69 9.05
CA ARG A 231 0.42 13.81 10.22
C ARG A 231 -0.75 14.21 11.14
N ARG A 232 -0.96 15.50 11.40
CA ARG A 232 -2.11 16.02 12.18
C ARG A 232 -3.45 15.63 11.57
N LYS A 233 -3.64 15.84 10.26
CA LYS A 233 -4.89 15.50 9.57
C LYS A 233 -5.29 14.04 9.77
N ARG A 234 -4.32 13.13 9.74
CA ARG A 234 -4.56 11.70 9.98
C ARG A 234 -4.83 11.38 11.44
N LEU A 235 -4.12 12.03 12.36
CA LEU A 235 -4.42 11.88 13.78
C LEU A 235 -5.89 12.19 14.06
N THR A 236 -6.41 13.27 13.48
CA THR A 236 -7.82 13.63 13.59
C THR A 236 -8.75 12.60 12.94
N ALA A 237 -8.43 12.11 11.74
CA ALA A 237 -9.25 11.13 11.03
C ALA A 237 -9.33 9.75 11.74
N HIS A 238 -8.30 9.40 12.50
CA HIS A 238 -8.18 8.10 13.20
C HIS A 238 -8.17 8.26 14.73
N PHE A 239 -8.66 9.38 15.24
CA PHE A 239 -8.51 9.72 16.65
C PHE A 239 -9.17 8.68 17.57
N GLU A 240 -10.38 8.25 17.27
CA GLU A 240 -11.12 7.25 18.06
C GLU A 240 -10.38 5.91 18.16
N ASP A 241 -9.87 5.41 17.03
CA ASP A 241 -9.11 4.14 16.98
C ASP A 241 -7.79 4.27 17.75
N LEU A 242 -7.10 5.41 17.63
CA LEU A 242 -5.89 5.72 18.37
C LEU A 242 -6.16 5.88 19.86
N GLU A 243 -7.29 6.46 20.25
CA GLU A 243 -7.74 6.58 21.63
C GLU A 243 -8.01 5.21 22.25
N GLN A 244 -8.75 4.34 21.55
CA GLN A 244 -8.96 2.95 21.96
C GLN A 244 -7.64 2.17 22.05
N CYS A 245 -6.73 2.37 21.08
CA CYS A 245 -5.40 1.75 21.11
C CYS A 245 -4.57 2.23 22.30
N TYR A 246 -4.59 3.55 22.59
CA TYR A 246 -3.90 4.13 23.73
C TYR A 246 -4.41 3.53 25.05
N PHE A 247 -5.72 3.54 25.29
CA PHE A 247 -6.27 3.02 26.54
C PHE A 247 -6.17 1.50 26.65
N SER A 248 -6.33 0.74 25.57
CA SER A 248 -6.12 -0.71 25.61
C SER A 248 -4.68 -1.09 25.95
N THR A 249 -3.70 -0.32 25.46
CA THR A 249 -2.27 -0.53 25.78
C THR A 249 -1.94 -0.09 27.20
N ARG A 250 -2.52 1.02 27.67
CA ARG A 250 -2.22 1.62 28.98
C ARG A 250 -3.01 1.01 30.15
N MET A 251 -4.24 0.57 29.92
CA MET A 251 -5.16 0.11 30.97
C MET A 251 -5.16 -1.41 31.17
N THR A 252 -4.53 -2.20 30.29
CA THR A 252 -4.52 -3.67 30.42
C THR A 252 -3.75 -4.19 31.64
N ARG A 253 -3.00 -3.36 32.38
CA ARG A 253 -2.23 -3.77 33.59
C ARG A 253 -2.06 -2.64 34.63
N VAL A 254 -3.15 -2.02 35.07
CA VAL A 254 -3.12 -0.97 36.12
C VAL A 254 -2.69 -1.50 37.50
N SER A 255 -2.41 -2.80 37.67
CA SER A 255 -2.01 -3.42 38.93
C SER A 255 -0.49 -3.53 39.17
N ASP A 256 0.38 -3.05 38.27
CA ASP A 256 1.82 -3.34 38.32
C ASP A 256 2.65 -2.06 38.05
N ASP A 257 3.03 -1.37 39.13
CA ASP A 257 3.45 0.05 39.17
C ASP A 257 4.84 0.34 38.54
N SER A 258 5.51 -0.66 37.95
CA SER A 258 6.89 -0.53 37.43
C SER A 258 7.03 -0.41 35.90
N ARG A 259 5.94 -0.41 35.12
CA ARG A 259 5.97 -0.53 33.63
C ARG A 259 5.37 0.64 32.83
N THR A 260 5.14 1.79 33.46
CA THR A 260 4.37 2.89 32.83
C THR A 260 5.13 3.65 31.74
N THR A 261 6.46 3.70 31.75
CA THR A 261 7.27 4.35 30.70
C THR A 261 7.29 3.51 29.42
N SER A 262 7.55 2.21 29.53
CA SER A 262 7.61 1.30 28.36
C SER A 262 6.30 1.24 27.57
N GLN A 263 5.15 1.41 28.24
CA GLN A 263 3.84 1.41 27.58
C GLN A 263 3.56 2.71 26.80
N LEU A 264 4.13 3.85 27.23
CA LEU A 264 4.02 5.08 26.43
C LEU A 264 4.87 4.95 25.17
N ASP A 265 6.06 4.36 25.31
CA ASP A 265 6.98 4.11 24.20
C ASP A 265 6.34 3.17 23.15
N GLU A 266 5.62 2.14 23.58
CA GLU A 266 4.86 1.24 22.70
C GLU A 266 3.77 2.00 21.90
N PHE A 267 3.02 2.88 22.55
CA PHE A 267 2.04 3.72 21.85
C PHE A 267 2.69 4.75 20.93
N GLN A 268 3.82 5.33 21.34
CA GLN A 268 4.61 6.23 20.50
C GLN A 268 5.10 5.51 19.24
N GLU A 269 5.55 4.27 19.37
CA GLU A 269 5.95 3.43 18.25
C GLU A 269 4.77 3.12 17.32
N CYS A 270 3.60 2.78 17.87
CA CYS A 270 2.36 2.61 17.12
C CYS A 270 2.01 3.86 16.29
N LEU A 271 2.02 5.03 16.92
CA LEU A 271 1.73 6.31 16.27
C LEU A 271 2.77 6.65 15.18
N SER A 272 4.05 6.36 15.46
CA SER A 272 5.15 6.54 14.52
C SER A 272 4.98 5.66 13.27
N LYS A 273 4.73 4.35 13.47
CA LYS A 273 4.50 3.38 12.38
C LYS A 273 3.24 3.71 11.58
N PHE A 274 2.16 4.10 12.25
CA PHE A 274 0.93 4.50 11.58
C PHE A 274 1.13 5.74 10.69
N THR A 275 1.89 6.73 11.17
CA THR A 275 2.09 7.99 10.45
C THR A 275 3.28 7.96 9.47
N ARG A 276 4.00 6.84 9.36
CA ARG A 276 5.21 6.67 8.54
C ARG A 276 4.97 6.93 7.05
N TYR A 277 3.95 6.31 6.46
CA TYR A 277 3.65 6.42 5.02
C TYR A 277 2.46 7.35 4.79
N ASN A 278 2.56 8.29 3.84
CA ASN A 278 1.52 9.32 3.60
C ASN A 278 1.03 9.40 2.15
N SER A 279 1.72 8.74 1.25
CA SER A 279 1.47 8.76 -0.17
C SER A 279 2.04 7.49 -0.76
N VAL A 280 1.57 7.16 -1.94
CA VAL A 280 1.96 6.00 -2.73
C VAL A 280 2.35 6.52 -4.09
N ARG A 281 3.48 6.06 -4.61
CA ARG A 281 3.97 6.46 -5.93
C ARG A 281 4.06 5.23 -6.83
N PRO A 282 3.32 5.17 -7.94
CA PRO A 282 3.55 4.15 -8.95
C PRO A 282 4.94 4.37 -9.59
N LEU A 283 5.69 3.28 -9.73
CA LEU A 283 7.02 3.24 -10.31
C LEU A 283 7.00 2.68 -11.73
N ALA A 284 6.24 1.61 -11.95
CA ALA A 284 6.13 0.92 -13.23
C ALA A 284 4.73 0.33 -13.40
N THR A 285 4.31 0.16 -14.66
CA THR A 285 3.05 -0.49 -15.03
C THR A 285 3.32 -1.52 -16.11
N LEU A 286 2.92 -2.78 -15.88
CA LEU A 286 3.12 -3.88 -16.81
C LEU A 286 1.77 -4.44 -17.28
N SER A 287 1.72 -4.94 -18.51
CA SER A 287 0.58 -5.73 -19.01
C SER A 287 0.91 -7.22 -18.99
N TYR A 288 0.14 -7.99 -18.24
CA TYR A 288 0.22 -9.45 -18.21
C TYR A 288 -0.33 -10.09 -19.49
N ALA A 289 -1.25 -9.44 -20.19
CA ALA A 289 -1.79 -9.90 -21.47
C ALA A 289 -0.85 -9.49 -22.62
N SER A 290 -0.34 -10.49 -23.34
CA SER A 290 0.36 -10.29 -24.63
C SER A 290 -0.62 -10.18 -25.79
N ASP A 291 -1.78 -10.85 -25.70
CA ASP A 291 -2.71 -11.05 -26.80
C ASP A 291 -4.04 -10.37 -26.53
N LEU A 292 -4.44 -9.43 -27.39
CA LEU A 292 -5.72 -8.70 -27.29
C LEU A 292 -6.96 -9.61 -27.45
N TYR A 293 -6.77 -10.87 -27.85
CA TYR A 293 -7.84 -11.82 -28.15
C TYR A 293 -8.22 -12.75 -26.99
N ASN A 294 -7.48 -12.75 -25.88
CA ASN A 294 -7.84 -13.55 -24.71
C ASN A 294 -8.91 -12.85 -23.86
N GLY A 295 -10.07 -13.50 -23.69
CA GLY A 295 -11.23 -12.94 -23.00
C GLY A 295 -11.07 -12.70 -21.49
N SER A 296 -10.00 -13.18 -20.85
CA SER A 296 -9.69 -12.90 -19.44
C SER A 296 -8.18 -12.95 -19.18
N SER A 297 -7.67 -11.98 -18.44
CA SER A 297 -6.25 -11.81 -18.14
C SER A 297 -5.98 -11.58 -16.65
N ILE A 298 -6.83 -12.18 -15.80
CA ILE A 298 -6.70 -12.11 -14.34
C ILE A 298 -5.35 -12.67 -13.88
N VAL A 299 -4.62 -11.85 -13.15
CA VAL A 299 -3.41 -12.25 -12.42
C VAL A 299 -3.82 -12.90 -11.11
N SER A 300 -3.49 -14.17 -10.93
CA SER A 300 -3.82 -14.92 -9.71
C SER A 300 -2.78 -14.74 -8.60
N SER A 301 -1.52 -14.59 -8.98
CA SER A 301 -0.40 -14.62 -8.03
C SER A 301 0.79 -13.85 -8.59
N ILE A 302 1.46 -13.14 -7.70
CA ILE A 302 2.70 -12.40 -7.92
C ILE A 302 3.58 -12.75 -6.73
N GLU A 303 4.81 -13.20 -6.96
CA GLU A 303 5.77 -13.48 -5.89
C GLU A 303 7.19 -13.13 -6.35
N PHE A 304 7.99 -12.61 -5.43
CA PHE A 304 9.41 -12.35 -5.63
C PHE A 304 10.24 -13.61 -5.42
N ASP A 305 11.36 -13.70 -6.13
CA ASP A 305 12.41 -14.65 -5.82
C ASP A 305 13.08 -14.32 -4.48
N ARG A 306 13.92 -15.23 -3.99
CA ARG A 306 14.59 -15.10 -2.70
C ARG A 306 15.36 -13.79 -2.53
N ASP A 307 16.03 -13.34 -3.60
CA ASP A 307 16.92 -12.18 -3.55
C ASP A 307 16.17 -10.87 -3.91
N CYS A 308 14.89 -10.97 -4.29
CA CYS A 308 14.06 -9.86 -4.77
C CYS A 308 14.63 -9.14 -6.01
N ASP A 309 15.38 -9.88 -6.84
CA ASP A 309 15.90 -9.46 -8.14
C ASP A 309 14.88 -9.72 -9.24
N TYR A 310 14.10 -10.81 -9.10
CA TYR A 310 13.08 -11.22 -10.05
C TYR A 310 11.73 -11.35 -9.36
N PHE A 311 10.68 -11.11 -10.12
CA PHE A 311 9.33 -11.47 -9.70
C PHE A 311 8.62 -12.24 -10.81
N ALA A 312 7.82 -13.22 -10.41
CA ALA A 312 7.00 -14.00 -11.31
C ALA A 312 5.54 -13.56 -11.22
N ILE A 313 4.84 -13.60 -12.35
CA ILE A 313 3.41 -13.33 -12.47
C ILE A 313 2.73 -14.53 -13.12
N ALA A 314 1.64 -15.00 -12.52
CA ALA A 314 0.87 -16.12 -13.03
C ALA A 314 -0.64 -15.90 -12.90
N GLY A 315 -1.43 -16.57 -13.75
CA GLY A 315 -2.87 -16.38 -13.78
C GLY A 315 -3.61 -17.20 -14.82
N VAL A 316 -4.77 -16.68 -15.24
CA VAL A 316 -5.74 -17.43 -16.07
C VAL A 316 -5.32 -17.59 -17.53
N THR A 317 -4.25 -16.91 -17.96
CA THR A 317 -3.67 -17.05 -19.31
C THR A 317 -2.82 -18.31 -19.45
N LYS A 318 -2.67 -19.10 -18.38
CA LYS A 318 -1.87 -20.34 -18.34
C LYS A 318 -0.36 -20.13 -18.56
N LYS A 319 0.10 -18.89 -18.40
CA LYS A 319 1.51 -18.51 -18.53
C LYS A 319 2.07 -18.11 -17.17
N ILE A 320 3.33 -18.42 -16.92
CA ILE A 320 4.11 -17.84 -15.82
C ILE A 320 5.16 -16.95 -16.48
N LYS A 321 5.15 -15.66 -16.17
CA LYS A 321 6.08 -14.68 -16.72
C LYS A 321 7.03 -14.21 -15.62
N VAL A 322 8.33 -14.36 -15.84
CA VAL A 322 9.38 -13.91 -14.90
C VAL A 322 9.96 -12.60 -15.41
N TYR A 323 10.04 -11.60 -14.55
CA TYR A 323 10.55 -10.27 -14.86
C TYR A 323 11.69 -9.92 -13.91
N GLU A 324 12.71 -9.25 -14.44
CA GLU A 324 13.75 -8.63 -13.64
C GLU A 324 13.25 -7.29 -13.07
N TYR A 325 13.33 -7.12 -11.75
CA TYR A 325 12.85 -5.94 -11.07
C TYR A 325 13.60 -4.67 -11.48
N GLY A 326 14.93 -4.73 -11.60
CA GLY A 326 15.78 -3.58 -11.92
C GLY A 326 15.42 -2.97 -13.29
N THR A 327 15.28 -3.83 -14.29
CA THR A 327 14.89 -3.46 -15.65
C THR A 327 13.50 -2.83 -15.68
N VAL A 328 12.52 -3.41 -14.98
CA VAL A 328 11.14 -2.90 -14.94
C VAL A 328 11.03 -1.48 -14.37
N ILE A 329 11.90 -1.08 -13.43
CA ILE A 329 11.81 0.25 -12.80
C ILE A 329 12.63 1.35 -13.48
N GLN A 330 13.63 0.99 -14.27
CA GLN A 330 14.49 1.95 -14.97
C GLN A 330 13.87 2.37 -16.31
N ASP A 331 13.25 1.42 -16.97
CA ASP A 331 12.74 1.57 -18.31
C ASP A 331 11.37 2.26 -18.32
N ALA A 332 11.34 3.53 -18.71
CA ALA A 332 10.10 4.27 -18.97
C ALA A 332 9.49 3.91 -20.34
N VAL A 333 9.49 2.61 -20.70
CA VAL A 333 8.85 2.10 -21.91
C VAL A 333 7.45 1.57 -21.58
N ASP A 334 6.53 1.77 -22.52
CA ASP A 334 5.15 1.28 -22.40
C ASP A 334 5.05 -0.26 -22.46
N ILE A 335 6.12 -0.96 -22.84
CA ILE A 335 6.14 -2.42 -23.06
C ILE A 335 7.33 -3.04 -22.31
N HIS A 336 7.03 -3.93 -21.37
CA HIS A 336 8.02 -4.73 -20.66
C HIS A 336 7.96 -6.19 -21.11
N TYR A 337 9.10 -6.73 -21.55
CA TYR A 337 9.23 -8.13 -21.92
C TYR A 337 9.68 -8.97 -20.70
N PRO A 338 9.09 -10.16 -20.48
CA PRO A 338 9.57 -11.07 -19.46
C PRO A 338 10.93 -11.66 -19.85
N GLU A 339 11.77 -11.89 -18.85
CA GLU A 339 13.05 -12.60 -18.98
C GLU A 339 12.81 -14.06 -19.42
N ASN A 340 11.78 -14.69 -18.85
CA ASN A 340 11.35 -16.03 -19.22
C ASN A 340 9.82 -16.18 -19.17
N GLU A 341 9.28 -17.01 -20.05
CA GLU A 341 7.85 -17.33 -20.12
C GLU A 341 7.65 -18.85 -20.14
N MET A 342 6.95 -19.38 -19.14
CA MET A 342 6.62 -20.80 -19.03
C MET A 342 5.13 -21.01 -19.28
N THR A 343 4.78 -22.07 -20.02
CA THR A 343 3.39 -22.39 -20.35
C THR A 343 2.89 -23.64 -19.61
N CYS A 344 1.70 -23.51 -19.02
CA CYS A 344 0.97 -24.56 -18.31
C CYS A 344 -0.23 -25.04 -19.13
N ASN A 345 -0.74 -26.24 -18.83
CA ASN A 345 -1.90 -26.81 -19.51
C ASN A 345 -3.23 -26.20 -19.03
N SER A 346 -3.24 -25.72 -17.78
CA SER A 346 -4.41 -25.18 -17.11
C SER A 346 -4.16 -23.79 -16.52
N LYS A 347 -5.23 -23.16 -16.03
CA LYS A 347 -5.18 -21.85 -15.36
C LYS A 347 -4.39 -21.99 -14.06
N ILE A 348 -3.48 -21.06 -13.80
CA ILE A 348 -2.64 -21.08 -12.60
C ILE A 348 -3.38 -20.32 -11.49
N SER A 349 -3.33 -20.85 -10.27
CA SER A 349 -3.96 -20.27 -9.07
C SER A 349 -2.94 -19.60 -8.15
N CYS A 350 -1.75 -20.17 -8.02
CA CYS A 350 -0.73 -19.70 -7.10
C CYS A 350 0.66 -20.11 -7.60
N ILE A 351 1.65 -19.29 -7.27
CA ILE A 351 3.07 -19.60 -7.43
C ILE A 351 3.79 -19.32 -6.11
N SER A 352 4.93 -19.98 -5.89
CA SER A 352 5.78 -19.77 -4.71
C SER A 352 7.24 -20.04 -5.07
N TRP A 353 8.13 -19.10 -4.78
CA TRP A 353 9.58 -19.28 -4.96
C TRP A 353 10.19 -19.98 -3.74
N SER A 354 11.23 -20.78 -3.98
CA SER A 354 12.02 -21.36 -2.90
C SER A 354 12.84 -20.28 -2.20
N SER A 355 12.84 -20.28 -0.86
CA SER A 355 13.73 -19.44 -0.06
C SER A 355 15.18 -19.94 -0.02
N TYR A 356 15.49 -21.07 -0.67
CA TYR A 356 16.81 -21.68 -0.66
C TYR A 356 17.44 -21.69 -2.06
N HIS A 357 16.68 -22.11 -3.07
CA HIS A 357 17.15 -22.24 -4.45
C HIS A 357 16.57 -21.12 -5.30
N LYS A 358 17.41 -20.19 -5.76
CA LYS A 358 16.99 -18.98 -6.50
C LYS A 358 16.15 -19.28 -7.73
N ASN A 359 16.47 -20.36 -8.45
CA ASN A 359 15.79 -20.77 -9.67
C ASN A 359 14.54 -21.62 -9.42
N LEU A 360 14.31 -22.14 -8.22
CA LEU A 360 13.22 -23.09 -7.98
C LEU A 360 11.89 -22.37 -7.71
N LEU A 361 10.93 -22.58 -8.61
CA LEU A 361 9.58 -22.01 -8.53
C LEU A 361 8.53 -23.13 -8.54
N ALA A 362 7.55 -23.07 -7.65
CA ALA A 362 6.39 -23.96 -7.66
C ALA A 362 5.17 -23.24 -8.24
N SER A 363 4.31 -23.99 -8.94
CA SER A 363 3.01 -23.51 -9.40
C SER A 363 1.90 -24.51 -9.11
N SER A 364 0.73 -24.04 -8.71
CA SER A 364 -0.51 -24.83 -8.64
C SER A 364 -1.51 -24.41 -9.69
N ASP A 365 -2.26 -25.37 -10.24
CA ASP A 365 -3.22 -25.11 -11.30
C ASP A 365 -4.64 -25.66 -11.04
N TYR A 366 -5.54 -25.35 -11.99
CA TYR A 366 -6.95 -25.70 -11.91
C TYR A 366 -7.26 -27.16 -12.19
N GLU A 367 -6.29 -27.95 -12.65
CA GLU A 367 -6.40 -29.41 -12.78
C GLU A 367 -5.98 -30.13 -11.48
N GLY A 368 -5.42 -29.40 -10.51
CA GLY A 368 -4.90 -29.97 -9.27
C GLY A 368 -3.41 -30.31 -9.35
N THR A 369 -2.73 -29.99 -10.45
CA THR A 369 -1.31 -30.28 -10.60
C THR A 369 -0.47 -29.28 -9.80
N VAL A 370 0.56 -29.78 -9.12
CA VAL A 370 1.63 -28.96 -8.55
C VAL A 370 2.91 -29.22 -9.33
N ILE A 371 3.46 -28.21 -9.97
CA ILE A 371 4.64 -28.34 -10.83
C ILE A 371 5.80 -27.58 -10.20
N LEU A 372 6.97 -28.21 -10.18
CA LEU A 372 8.24 -27.56 -9.85
C LEU A 372 8.97 -27.20 -11.13
N TRP A 373 9.38 -25.94 -11.22
CA TRP A 373 10.04 -25.34 -12.35
C TRP A 373 11.41 -24.84 -11.96
N ASP A 374 12.33 -24.89 -12.91
CA ASP A 374 13.42 -23.92 -12.96
C ASP A 374 12.90 -22.67 -13.67
N GLY A 375 12.76 -21.57 -12.93
CA GLY A 375 12.14 -20.33 -13.37
C GLY A 375 12.90 -19.60 -14.48
N PHE A 376 14.18 -19.93 -14.72
CA PHE A 376 15.01 -19.26 -15.74
C PHE A 376 15.17 -20.12 -17.00
N THR A 377 15.25 -21.45 -16.84
CA THR A 377 15.34 -22.37 -17.99
C THR A 377 13.97 -22.85 -18.49
N GLY A 378 12.92 -22.69 -17.69
CA GLY A 378 11.57 -23.17 -17.97
C GLY A 378 11.40 -24.69 -17.87
N GLN A 379 12.41 -25.42 -17.38
CA GLN A 379 12.33 -26.87 -17.26
C GLN A 379 11.46 -27.30 -16.07
N ARG A 380 10.68 -28.37 -16.26
CA ARG A 380 9.88 -29.00 -15.20
C ARG A 380 10.73 -30.07 -14.51
N SER A 381 11.01 -29.91 -13.23
CA SER A 381 11.78 -30.89 -12.44
C SER A 381 10.88 -31.95 -11.82
N LYS A 382 9.68 -31.57 -11.35
CA LYS A 382 8.67 -32.48 -10.78
C LYS A 382 7.26 -32.06 -11.20
N VAL A 383 6.39 -33.04 -11.33
CA VAL A 383 4.97 -32.87 -11.64
C VAL A 383 4.17 -33.76 -10.70
N TYR A 384 3.51 -33.14 -9.73
CA TYR A 384 2.70 -33.85 -8.73
C TYR A 384 1.23 -33.84 -9.13
N GLN A 385 0.66 -35.03 -9.32
CA GLN A 385 -0.71 -35.24 -9.80
C GLN A 385 -1.48 -36.17 -8.86
N GLU A 386 -1.71 -35.73 -7.63
CA GLU A 386 -2.53 -36.50 -6.67
C GLU A 386 -3.77 -35.74 -6.18
N HIS A 387 -3.87 -34.42 -6.41
CA HIS A 387 -5.10 -33.70 -6.10
C HIS A 387 -6.16 -34.00 -7.16
N GLU A 388 -7.38 -34.27 -6.72
CA GLU A 388 -8.48 -34.71 -7.60
C GLU A 388 -9.28 -33.53 -8.16
N LYS A 389 -9.02 -32.32 -7.64
CA LYS A 389 -9.68 -31.07 -7.99
C LYS A 389 -8.67 -29.92 -8.01
N ARG A 390 -9.14 -28.75 -8.44
CA ARG A 390 -8.40 -27.49 -8.47
C ARG A 390 -7.57 -27.29 -7.20
N CYS A 391 -6.27 -27.11 -7.39
CA CYS A 391 -5.37 -26.67 -6.34
C CYS A 391 -5.36 -25.15 -6.29
N TRP A 392 -5.61 -24.56 -5.12
CA TRP A 392 -5.70 -23.10 -4.96
C TRP A 392 -4.40 -22.44 -4.55
N SER A 393 -3.54 -23.16 -3.84
CA SER A 393 -2.36 -22.58 -3.22
C SER A 393 -1.25 -23.61 -3.09
N VAL A 394 -0.02 -23.15 -3.30
CA VAL A 394 1.21 -23.87 -3.05
C VAL A 394 2.16 -22.98 -2.26
N ASP A 395 2.91 -23.55 -1.33
CA ASP A 395 3.91 -22.81 -0.57
C ASP A 395 5.14 -23.66 -0.24
N PHE A 396 6.34 -23.11 -0.45
CA PHE A 396 7.57 -23.71 0.05
C PHE A 396 7.73 -23.51 1.55
N ASN A 397 8.36 -24.48 2.21
CA ASN A 397 8.76 -24.33 3.59
C ASN A 397 9.97 -23.40 3.70
N LEU A 398 9.82 -22.35 4.51
CA LEU A 398 10.85 -21.34 4.70
C LEU A 398 12.08 -21.86 5.46
N MET A 399 11.93 -22.97 6.19
CA MET A 399 12.92 -23.56 7.09
C MET A 399 13.34 -24.99 6.70
N ASP A 400 12.84 -25.50 5.56
CA ASP A 400 13.23 -26.79 4.98
C ASP A 400 13.25 -26.70 3.44
N PRO A 401 14.42 -26.81 2.78
CA PRO A 401 14.54 -26.62 1.33
C PRO A 401 13.77 -27.64 0.50
N LYS A 402 13.42 -28.79 1.09
CA LYS A 402 12.81 -29.90 0.37
C LYS A 402 11.31 -29.92 0.48
N LEU A 403 10.72 -29.29 1.49
CA LEU A 403 9.30 -29.43 1.80
C LEU A 403 8.49 -28.31 1.15
N LEU A 404 7.37 -28.68 0.53
CA LEU A 404 6.33 -27.75 0.12
C LEU A 404 4.95 -28.31 0.44
N ALA A 405 3.95 -27.46 0.48
CA ALA A 405 2.56 -27.82 0.77
C ALA A 405 1.63 -27.27 -0.30
N SER A 406 0.52 -27.96 -0.54
CA SER A 406 -0.53 -27.50 -1.43
C SER A 406 -1.91 -27.75 -0.84
N GLY A 407 -2.87 -26.87 -1.17
CA GLY A 407 -4.27 -26.97 -0.74
C GLY A 407 -5.22 -26.98 -1.93
N SER A 408 -6.27 -27.80 -1.88
CA SER A 408 -7.19 -28.02 -3.00
C SER A 408 -8.68 -28.05 -2.59
N ASP A 409 -9.54 -27.92 -3.60
CA ASP A 409 -10.99 -28.16 -3.52
C ASP A 409 -11.36 -29.61 -3.20
N ASP A 410 -10.40 -30.54 -3.23
CA ASP A 410 -10.57 -31.93 -2.77
C ASP A 410 -10.57 -32.08 -1.24
N ALA A 411 -10.54 -30.95 -0.52
CA ALA A 411 -10.48 -30.86 0.94
C ALA A 411 -9.21 -31.48 1.55
N LYS A 412 -8.11 -31.57 0.80
CA LYS A 412 -6.82 -32.07 1.30
C LYS A 412 -5.77 -30.96 1.29
N VAL A 413 -4.91 -30.99 2.31
CA VAL A 413 -3.59 -30.35 2.27
C VAL A 413 -2.57 -31.46 2.04
N LYS A 414 -1.83 -31.41 0.94
CA LYS A 414 -0.75 -32.37 0.66
C LYS A 414 0.60 -31.74 0.95
N LEU A 415 1.48 -32.52 1.55
CA LEU A 415 2.89 -32.19 1.71
C LEU A 415 3.71 -32.95 0.69
N TRP A 416 4.66 -32.27 0.07
CA TRP A 416 5.54 -32.83 -0.96
C TRP A 416 6.98 -32.64 -0.56
N SER A 417 7.82 -33.59 -0.97
CA SER A 417 9.26 -33.43 -0.93
C SER A 417 9.79 -33.30 -2.35
N THR A 418 10.65 -32.32 -2.62
CA THR A 418 11.34 -32.15 -3.92
C THR A 418 12.09 -33.40 -4.39
N ASN A 419 12.43 -34.30 -3.47
CA ASN A 419 13.21 -35.51 -3.74
C ASN A 419 12.35 -36.75 -4.02
N LEU A 420 11.03 -36.66 -3.81
CA LEU A 420 10.10 -37.78 -3.96
C LEU A 420 9.09 -37.44 -5.05
N ASP A 421 8.50 -38.46 -5.67
CA ASP A 421 7.48 -38.27 -6.70
C ASP A 421 6.04 -38.21 -6.15
N ASN A 422 5.85 -38.73 -4.93
CA ASN A 422 4.55 -38.79 -4.26
C ASN A 422 4.53 -37.91 -3.01
N SER A 423 3.33 -37.57 -2.53
CA SER A 423 3.15 -36.81 -1.30
C SER A 423 3.68 -37.57 -0.08
N VAL A 424 4.34 -36.85 0.83
CA VAL A 424 4.89 -37.43 2.06
C VAL A 424 3.86 -37.53 3.18
N ALA A 425 2.83 -36.69 3.13
CA ALA A 425 1.72 -36.70 4.05
C ALA A 425 0.52 -35.96 3.45
N SER A 426 -0.67 -36.25 3.97
CA SER A 426 -1.89 -35.52 3.67
C SER A 426 -2.67 -35.21 4.95
N ILE A 427 -3.23 -34.01 5.03
CA ILE A 427 -4.16 -33.58 6.08
C ILE A 427 -5.54 -33.47 5.43
N GLU A 428 -6.53 -34.14 5.99
CA GLU A 428 -7.92 -34.02 5.56
C GLU A 428 -8.60 -32.86 6.30
N ALA A 429 -9.04 -31.86 5.53
CA ALA A 429 -9.83 -30.75 6.02
C ALA A 429 -11.32 -31.06 5.92
N LYS A 430 -12.14 -30.27 6.63
CA LYS A 430 -13.61 -30.46 6.63
C LYS A 430 -14.29 -29.92 5.36
N ALA A 431 -13.61 -29.05 4.62
CA ALA A 431 -14.10 -28.43 3.40
C ALA A 431 -12.91 -28.02 2.52
N ASN A 432 -13.19 -27.40 1.38
CA ASN A 432 -12.19 -26.94 0.41
C ASN A 432 -11.11 -26.08 1.08
N VAL A 433 -9.86 -26.31 0.70
CA VAL A 433 -8.72 -25.52 1.20
C VAL A 433 -8.39 -24.45 0.18
N CYS A 434 -8.51 -23.18 0.58
CA CYS A 434 -8.34 -22.03 -0.30
C CYS A 434 -6.90 -21.49 -0.28
N CYS A 435 -6.17 -21.65 0.82
CA CYS A 435 -4.80 -21.18 0.94
C CYS A 435 -4.00 -22.01 1.93
N VAL A 436 -2.70 -22.17 1.70
CA VAL A 436 -1.75 -22.80 2.62
C VAL A 436 -0.54 -21.88 2.81
N LYS A 437 0.02 -21.84 4.02
CA LYS A 437 1.25 -21.10 4.28
C LYS A 437 2.06 -21.75 5.41
N PHE A 438 3.36 -21.91 5.20
CA PHE A 438 4.28 -22.31 6.25
C PHE A 438 4.56 -21.17 7.24
N SER A 439 4.81 -21.54 8.49
CA SER A 439 5.30 -20.59 9.50
C SER A 439 6.73 -20.15 9.17
N PRO A 440 7.05 -18.86 9.29
CA PRO A 440 8.41 -18.36 9.11
C PRO A 440 9.34 -18.72 10.27
N SER A 441 8.81 -19.23 11.39
CA SER A 441 9.59 -19.50 12.61
C SER A 441 9.77 -20.98 12.93
N SER A 442 9.05 -21.87 12.23
CA SER A 442 9.13 -23.31 12.46
C SER A 442 8.86 -24.09 11.17
N ARG A 443 9.75 -25.04 10.86
CA ARG A 443 9.57 -25.95 9.72
C ARG A 443 8.37 -26.89 9.87
N TYR A 444 7.83 -27.06 11.08
CA TYR A 444 6.76 -28.01 11.36
C TYR A 444 5.39 -27.35 11.50
N HIS A 445 5.29 -26.02 11.41
CA HIS A 445 4.03 -25.31 11.59
C HIS A 445 3.47 -24.83 10.25
N LEU A 446 2.19 -25.09 10.04
CA LEU A 446 1.47 -24.72 8.83
C LEU A 446 0.09 -24.16 9.18
N ALA A 447 -0.29 -23.07 8.52
CA ALA A 447 -1.65 -22.52 8.58
C ALA A 447 -2.33 -22.69 7.22
N PHE A 448 -3.63 -22.99 7.22
CA PHE A 448 -4.43 -22.99 6.01
C PHE A 448 -5.82 -22.40 6.23
N GLY A 449 -6.30 -21.68 5.22
CA GLY A 449 -7.66 -21.13 5.19
C GLY A 449 -8.61 -22.11 4.51
N CYS A 450 -9.75 -22.34 5.16
CA CYS A 450 -10.72 -23.33 4.74
C CYS A 450 -12.07 -22.67 4.38
N ALA A 451 -12.82 -23.31 3.49
CA ALA A 451 -14.17 -22.90 3.13
C ALA A 451 -15.17 -23.02 4.30
N ASP A 452 -14.80 -23.70 5.40
CA ASP A 452 -15.56 -23.75 6.67
C ASP A 452 -15.50 -22.46 7.51
N HIS A 453 -14.94 -21.39 6.93
CA HIS A 453 -14.85 -20.04 7.52
C HIS A 453 -13.83 -19.95 8.68
N CYS A 454 -12.96 -20.96 8.81
CA CYS A 454 -11.92 -21.00 9.82
C CYS A 454 -10.51 -20.97 9.20
N VAL A 455 -9.55 -20.51 10.01
CA VAL A 455 -8.12 -20.77 9.76
C VAL A 455 -7.72 -21.94 10.65
N HIS A 456 -7.12 -22.96 10.07
CA HIS A 456 -6.60 -24.12 10.78
C HIS A 456 -5.09 -24.02 10.89
N TYR A 457 -4.56 -24.29 12.09
CA TYR A 457 -3.13 -24.25 12.38
C TYR A 457 -2.67 -25.60 12.91
N TYR A 458 -1.66 -26.18 12.26
CA TYR A 458 -1.22 -27.56 12.45
C TYR A 458 0.26 -27.67 12.79
N ASP A 459 0.56 -28.70 13.59
CA ASP A 459 1.91 -29.28 13.68
C ASP A 459 1.99 -30.46 12.71
N LEU A 460 2.91 -30.41 11.76
CA LEU A 460 3.11 -31.47 10.77
C LEU A 460 3.61 -32.78 11.40
N ARG A 461 4.11 -32.75 12.64
CA ARG A 461 4.50 -33.95 13.40
C ARG A 461 3.29 -34.75 13.91
N ASN A 462 2.14 -34.09 14.07
CA ASN A 462 0.89 -34.73 14.48
C ASN A 462 -0.30 -34.15 13.71
N THR A 463 -0.60 -34.74 12.55
CA THR A 463 -1.66 -34.27 11.65
C THR A 463 -3.06 -34.76 12.02
N LYS A 464 -3.21 -35.53 13.11
CA LYS A 464 -4.53 -36.05 13.52
C LYS A 464 -5.46 -34.96 14.02
N GLN A 465 -4.92 -33.89 14.60
CA GLN A 465 -5.69 -32.82 15.23
C GLN A 465 -5.02 -31.47 14.97
N PRO A 466 -5.78 -30.40 14.69
CA PRO A 466 -5.21 -29.05 14.62
C PRO A 466 -4.71 -28.62 16.00
N ILE A 467 -3.61 -27.86 16.05
CA ILE A 467 -3.21 -27.14 17.26
C ILE A 467 -4.30 -26.12 17.60
N MET A 468 -4.71 -25.33 16.60
CA MET A 468 -5.75 -24.32 16.74
C MET A 468 -6.65 -24.22 15.54
N VAL A 469 -7.92 -23.88 15.81
CA VAL A 469 -8.93 -23.54 14.81
C VAL A 469 -9.46 -22.15 15.15
N PHE A 470 -9.05 -21.17 14.36
CA PHE A 470 -9.44 -19.77 14.55
C PHE A 470 -10.80 -19.52 13.93
N LYS A 471 -11.78 -19.24 14.78
CA LYS A 471 -13.17 -18.96 14.40
C LYS A 471 -13.45 -17.46 14.45
N GLY A 472 -14.17 -16.95 13.45
CA GLY A 472 -14.68 -15.57 13.49
C GLY A 472 -15.03 -14.97 12.13
N HIS A 473 -14.55 -15.52 11.01
CA HIS A 473 -15.03 -15.12 9.69
C HIS A 473 -16.43 -15.66 9.42
N ARG A 474 -17.17 -14.95 8.56
CA ARG A 474 -18.54 -15.34 8.17
C ARG A 474 -18.62 -16.03 6.82
N LYS A 475 -17.52 -16.05 6.06
CA LYS A 475 -17.41 -16.73 4.76
C LYS A 475 -16.05 -17.44 4.66
N ALA A 476 -15.85 -18.14 3.54
CA ALA A 476 -14.60 -18.84 3.23
C ALA A 476 -13.37 -17.95 3.44
N VAL A 477 -12.32 -18.51 4.04
CA VAL A 477 -11.05 -17.81 4.23
C VAL A 477 -10.23 -17.93 2.96
N SER A 478 -10.15 -16.84 2.20
CA SER A 478 -9.49 -16.82 0.90
C SER A 478 -7.97 -16.82 1.00
N TYR A 479 -7.40 -16.12 1.99
CA TYR A 479 -5.97 -16.05 2.22
C TYR A 479 -5.63 -16.12 3.72
N ALA A 480 -4.50 -16.73 4.04
CA ALA A 480 -3.86 -16.72 5.34
C ALA A 480 -2.35 -16.53 5.15
N LYS A 481 -1.77 -15.52 5.81
CA LYS A 481 -0.34 -15.20 5.75
C LYS A 481 0.17 -14.97 7.17
N PHE A 482 1.40 -15.37 7.45
CA PHE A 482 2.06 -15.05 8.72
C PHE A 482 2.58 -13.61 8.68
N VAL A 483 2.26 -12.84 9.73
CA VAL A 483 2.84 -11.52 9.99
C VAL A 483 4.17 -11.69 10.73
N SER A 484 4.21 -12.66 11.64
CA SER A 484 5.39 -13.12 12.39
C SER A 484 5.20 -14.60 12.76
N GLY A 485 6.12 -15.19 13.52
CA GLY A 485 5.94 -16.55 14.06
C GLY A 485 4.71 -16.71 14.96
N GLU A 486 4.27 -15.61 15.60
CA GLU A 486 3.21 -15.59 16.61
C GLU A 486 1.88 -15.04 16.07
N GLU A 487 1.89 -14.38 14.92
CA GLU A 487 0.75 -13.64 14.39
C GLU A 487 0.39 -14.09 12.97
N ILE A 488 -0.90 -14.36 12.76
CA ILE A 488 -1.46 -14.73 11.45
C ILE A 488 -2.45 -13.67 11.04
N VAL A 489 -2.42 -13.23 9.78
CA VAL A 489 -3.47 -12.43 9.16
C VAL A 489 -4.24 -13.26 8.16
N SER A 490 -5.56 -13.20 8.20
CA SER A 490 -6.44 -13.86 7.22
C SER A 490 -7.34 -12.86 6.51
N ALA A 491 -7.67 -13.16 5.26
CA ALA A 491 -8.68 -12.49 4.46
C ALA A 491 -9.83 -13.44 4.16
N SER A 492 -11.04 -12.92 4.16
CA SER A 492 -12.25 -13.66 3.79
C SER A 492 -13.11 -12.82 2.86
N THR A 493 -14.05 -13.48 2.17
CA THR A 493 -15.05 -12.83 1.32
C THR A 493 -16.19 -12.19 2.12
N ASP A 494 -16.00 -11.94 3.42
CA ASP A 494 -16.92 -11.21 4.30
C ASP A 494 -16.54 -9.73 4.48
N SER A 495 -15.70 -9.20 3.56
CA SER A 495 -15.06 -7.88 3.57
C SER A 495 -14.29 -7.58 4.86
N GLN A 496 -13.68 -8.60 5.49
CA GLN A 496 -12.83 -8.42 6.66
C GLN A 496 -11.47 -9.10 6.49
N LEU A 497 -10.45 -8.42 7.03
CA LEU A 497 -9.22 -9.08 7.43
C LEU A 497 -9.24 -9.31 8.94
N LYS A 498 -8.68 -10.40 9.43
CA LYS A 498 -8.54 -10.66 10.87
C LYS A 498 -7.09 -10.98 11.23
N LEU A 499 -6.64 -10.38 12.34
CA LEU A 499 -5.36 -10.69 12.97
C LEU A 499 -5.60 -11.69 14.10
N TRP A 500 -4.79 -12.73 14.13
CA TRP A 500 -4.84 -13.82 15.10
C TRP A 500 -3.50 -13.93 15.80
N ASN A 501 -3.51 -14.37 17.05
CA ASN A 501 -2.31 -14.81 17.74
C ASN A 501 -2.35 -16.33 17.83
N VAL A 502 -1.23 -16.99 17.57
CA VAL A 502 -1.13 -18.46 17.57
C VAL A 502 -1.53 -19.06 18.92
N GLY A 503 -1.29 -18.35 20.02
CA GLY A 503 -1.65 -18.77 21.38
C GLY A 503 -3.04 -18.35 21.87
N LYS A 504 -3.85 -17.64 21.06
CA LYS A 504 -5.20 -17.18 21.47
C LYS A 504 -6.27 -17.62 20.47
N PRO A 505 -7.39 -18.20 20.93
CA PRO A 505 -8.42 -18.73 20.03
C PRO A 505 -9.27 -17.64 19.35
N HIS A 506 -9.25 -16.41 19.86
CA HIS A 506 -10.05 -15.28 19.35
C HIS A 506 -9.20 -14.30 18.54
N CYS A 507 -9.82 -13.63 17.56
CA CYS A 507 -9.13 -12.62 16.77
C CYS A 507 -8.69 -11.44 17.66
N LEU A 508 -7.44 -11.01 17.49
CA LEU A 508 -6.91 -9.81 18.14
C LEU A 508 -7.57 -8.56 17.58
N ARG A 509 -7.77 -8.52 16.26
CA ARG A 509 -8.27 -7.34 15.55
C ARG A 509 -8.97 -7.73 14.27
N SER A 510 -9.94 -6.92 13.85
CA SER A 510 -10.58 -7.01 12.53
C SER A 510 -10.37 -5.70 11.77
N PHE A 511 -9.86 -5.78 10.55
CA PHE A 511 -9.65 -4.64 9.67
C PHE A 511 -10.81 -4.55 8.67
N LYS A 512 -11.34 -3.34 8.49
CA LYS A 512 -12.49 -3.06 7.63
C LYS A 512 -12.17 -1.87 6.70
N GLY A 513 -12.91 -1.76 5.61
CA GLY A 513 -12.86 -0.60 4.70
C GLY A 513 -12.66 -0.97 3.23
N HIS A 514 -12.02 -2.11 2.95
CA HIS A 514 -11.99 -2.71 1.61
C HIS A 514 -13.29 -3.45 1.32
N ILE A 515 -13.57 -3.69 0.04
CA ILE A 515 -14.75 -4.43 -0.44
C ILE A 515 -14.25 -5.77 -0.98
N ASN A 516 -14.66 -6.87 -0.38
CA ASN A 516 -14.32 -8.21 -0.83
C ASN A 516 -15.44 -9.17 -0.50
N GLU A 517 -16.42 -9.29 -1.40
CA GLU A 517 -17.61 -10.13 -1.19
C GLU A 517 -17.60 -11.43 -2.00
N LYS A 518 -16.78 -11.51 -3.07
CA LYS A 518 -16.81 -12.61 -4.03
C LYS A 518 -15.43 -13.10 -4.47
N ASN A 519 -14.48 -12.21 -4.72
CA ASN A 519 -13.25 -12.55 -5.46
C ASN A 519 -12.05 -12.84 -4.55
N PHE A 520 -11.03 -13.46 -5.12
CA PHE A 520 -9.71 -13.57 -4.49
C PHE A 520 -8.92 -12.30 -4.79
N VAL A 521 -8.86 -11.38 -3.82
CA VAL A 521 -8.29 -10.04 -4.03
C VAL A 521 -6.80 -9.89 -3.67
N GLY A 522 -6.17 -10.97 -3.22
CA GLY A 522 -4.78 -10.98 -2.75
C GLY A 522 -4.63 -10.43 -1.33
N LEU A 523 -3.66 -10.99 -0.60
CA LEU A 523 -3.25 -10.57 0.74
C LEU A 523 -1.74 -10.72 0.88
N ALA A 524 -1.07 -9.66 1.35
CA ALA A 524 0.36 -9.68 1.63
C ALA A 524 0.66 -8.95 2.95
N SER A 525 1.62 -9.47 3.71
CA SER A 525 2.10 -8.83 4.94
C SER A 525 3.61 -8.68 4.90
N ASN A 526 4.11 -7.55 5.40
CA ASN A 526 5.54 -7.34 5.62
C ASN A 526 5.74 -6.56 6.93
N GLY A 527 6.39 -7.19 7.90
CA GLY A 527 6.55 -6.64 9.24
C GLY A 527 5.21 -6.24 9.84
N ASP A 528 5.01 -4.95 10.12
CA ASP A 528 3.79 -4.46 10.77
C ASP A 528 2.68 -3.99 9.81
N TYR A 529 2.89 -4.11 8.50
CA TYR A 529 1.94 -3.66 7.50
C TYR A 529 1.26 -4.83 6.78
N ILE A 530 -0.01 -4.63 6.46
CA ILE A 530 -0.87 -5.60 5.80
C ILE A 530 -1.50 -4.90 4.60
N ALA A 531 -1.40 -5.49 3.43
CA ALA A 531 -1.99 -4.99 2.20
C ALA A 531 -2.95 -6.01 1.59
N CYS A 532 -4.08 -5.53 1.07
CA CYS A 532 -5.05 -6.37 0.37
C CYS A 532 -5.65 -5.62 -0.81
N GLY A 533 -6.09 -6.38 -1.81
CA GLY A 533 -6.91 -5.84 -2.89
C GLY A 533 -8.36 -5.58 -2.46
N SER A 534 -9.12 -5.00 -3.38
CA SER A 534 -10.54 -4.70 -3.20
C SER A 534 -11.26 -4.74 -4.55
N GLU A 535 -12.56 -5.04 -4.49
CA GLU A 535 -13.49 -5.13 -5.64
C GLU A 535 -13.89 -3.76 -6.19
N ASN A 536 -13.48 -2.65 -5.55
CA ASN A 536 -13.58 -1.29 -6.09
C ASN A 536 -12.31 -0.87 -6.87
N ASN A 537 -11.56 -1.83 -7.38
CA ASN A 537 -10.30 -1.62 -8.09
C ASN A 537 -9.33 -0.73 -7.29
N SER A 538 -9.16 -1.01 -6.00
CA SER A 538 -8.23 -0.25 -5.14
C SER A 538 -7.43 -1.19 -4.25
N LEU A 539 -6.20 -0.81 -3.97
CA LEU A 539 -5.36 -1.45 -2.97
C LEU A 539 -5.55 -0.75 -1.63
N TYR A 540 -5.68 -1.52 -0.56
CA TYR A 540 -5.78 -1.02 0.81
C TYR A 540 -4.55 -1.43 1.60
N LEU A 541 -3.99 -0.48 2.37
CA LEU A 541 -2.91 -0.72 3.31
C LEU A 541 -3.41 -0.49 4.74
N TYR A 542 -3.05 -1.39 5.63
CA TYR A 542 -3.36 -1.36 7.06
C TYR A 542 -2.07 -1.46 7.86
N TYR A 543 -2.07 -0.82 9.03
CA TYR A 543 -1.08 -1.08 10.08
C TYR A 543 -1.68 -2.08 11.07
N LYS A 544 -0.95 -3.16 11.40
CA LYS A 544 -1.51 -4.27 12.20
C LYS A 544 -2.06 -3.84 13.56
N GLY A 545 -1.55 -2.73 14.12
CA GLY A 545 -1.96 -2.16 15.40
C GLY A 545 -3.28 -1.36 15.38
N LEU A 546 -3.83 -1.03 14.20
CA LEU A 546 -5.03 -0.19 14.04
C LEU A 546 -6.03 -0.80 13.08
N SER A 547 -7.33 -0.63 13.34
CA SER A 547 -8.39 -1.31 12.58
C SER A 547 -8.76 -0.60 11.28
N LYS A 548 -8.65 0.73 11.26
CA LYS A 548 -8.91 1.56 10.06
C LYS A 548 -7.77 1.51 9.04
N THR A 549 -8.14 1.74 7.79
CA THR A 549 -7.22 1.84 6.65
C THR A 549 -6.19 2.95 6.85
N LEU A 550 -4.92 2.66 6.56
CA LEU A 550 -3.83 3.64 6.60
C LEU A 550 -3.82 4.48 5.32
N LEU A 551 -3.84 3.82 4.15
CA LEU A 551 -3.89 4.46 2.85
C LEU A 551 -4.56 3.55 1.82
N THR A 552 -5.05 4.18 0.76
CA THR A 552 -5.68 3.50 -0.37
C THR A 552 -5.04 4.00 -1.65
N PHE A 553 -4.73 3.08 -2.56
CA PHE A 553 -4.31 3.39 -3.93
C PHE A 553 -5.42 2.96 -4.88
N LYS A 554 -6.05 3.95 -5.53
CA LYS A 554 -7.05 3.66 -6.55
C LYS A 554 -6.35 3.50 -7.90
N PHE A 555 -6.70 2.43 -8.57
CA PHE A 555 -6.17 2.08 -9.85
C PHE A 555 -6.96 2.76 -10.98
N ASP A 556 -6.26 3.36 -11.95
CA ASP A 556 -6.90 4.01 -13.10
C ASP A 556 -7.56 2.98 -14.01
N THR A 557 -8.84 3.17 -14.34
CA THR A 557 -9.57 2.35 -15.32
C THR A 557 -9.16 2.77 -16.73
N VAL A 558 -8.36 1.95 -17.41
CA VAL A 558 -7.97 2.22 -18.80
C VAL A 558 -9.15 1.87 -19.70
N LYS A 559 -9.85 2.88 -20.22
CA LYS A 559 -10.86 2.70 -21.27
C LYS A 559 -10.14 2.41 -22.59
N SER A 560 -10.26 1.18 -23.12
CA SER A 560 -9.80 0.90 -24.48
C SER A 560 -10.63 1.74 -25.47
N VAL A 561 -9.99 2.33 -26.48
CA VAL A 561 -10.67 3.10 -27.55
C VAL A 561 -11.68 2.23 -28.33
N LEU A 562 -11.54 0.91 -28.25
CA LEU A 562 -12.43 -0.08 -28.86
C LEU A 562 -13.63 -0.46 -27.97
N ASP A 563 -13.67 -0.04 -26.69
CA ASP A 563 -14.74 -0.40 -25.74
C ASP A 563 -15.93 0.59 -25.76
N LYS A 564 -16.15 1.35 -26.84
CA LYS A 564 -17.27 2.30 -26.94
C LYS A 564 -18.66 1.66 -26.76
N ASP A 565 -18.77 0.34 -26.92
CA ASP A 565 -20.04 -0.40 -26.84
C ASP A 565 -20.17 -1.32 -25.61
N ARG A 566 -19.21 -1.33 -24.67
CA ARG A 566 -19.39 -2.08 -23.41
C ARG A 566 -20.16 -1.24 -22.39
N LYS A 567 -21.37 -1.71 -22.02
CA LYS A 567 -22.20 -1.12 -20.96
C LYS A 567 -21.38 -0.96 -19.67
N GLU A 568 -21.48 0.20 -19.02
CA GLU A 568 -20.72 0.55 -17.81
C GLU A 568 -20.89 -0.48 -16.66
N ASP A 569 -21.98 -1.24 -16.63
CA ASP A 569 -22.29 -2.25 -15.60
C ASP A 569 -21.44 -3.54 -15.68
N ASP A 570 -20.71 -3.80 -16.78
CA ASP A 570 -19.98 -5.07 -16.98
C ASP A 570 -18.49 -5.04 -16.59
N THR A 571 -17.96 -3.88 -16.20
CA THR A 571 -16.55 -3.73 -15.80
C THR A 571 -16.35 -3.96 -14.29
N ASN A 572 -16.67 -5.17 -13.82
CA ASN A 572 -16.32 -5.62 -12.46
C ASN A 572 -14.80 -5.85 -12.33
N GLU A 573 -14.03 -4.75 -12.34
CA GLU A 573 -12.58 -4.74 -12.10
C GLU A 573 -12.28 -4.91 -10.62
N PHE A 574 -11.33 -5.78 -10.31
CA PHE A 574 -10.83 -5.96 -8.95
C PHE A 574 -9.31 -6.17 -8.98
N VAL A 575 -8.68 -5.80 -7.87
CA VAL A 575 -7.28 -6.14 -7.59
C VAL A 575 -7.24 -7.62 -7.23
N SER A 576 -6.41 -8.40 -7.90
CA SER A 576 -6.47 -9.87 -7.86
C SER A 576 -5.26 -10.52 -7.19
N ALA A 577 -4.11 -9.84 -7.16
CA ALA A 577 -2.90 -10.32 -6.50
C ALA A 577 -2.12 -9.16 -5.90
N VAL A 578 -1.47 -9.38 -4.76
CA VAL A 578 -0.58 -8.40 -4.12
C VAL A 578 0.63 -9.12 -3.51
N CYS A 579 1.80 -8.51 -3.58
CA CYS A 579 3.03 -9.03 -2.97
C CYS A 579 3.95 -7.90 -2.50
N TRP A 580 4.55 -8.08 -1.34
CA TRP A 580 5.57 -7.16 -0.82
C TRP A 580 6.95 -7.57 -1.33
N ARG A 581 7.73 -6.60 -1.79
CA ARG A 581 9.18 -6.74 -1.92
C ARG A 581 9.80 -6.53 -0.55
N ALA A 582 10.08 -7.63 0.15
CA ALA A 582 10.65 -7.60 1.50
C ALA A 582 12.18 -7.52 1.43
N LEU A 583 12.72 -6.31 1.28
CA LEU A 583 14.17 -6.10 1.44
C LEU A 583 14.55 -6.03 2.93
N PRO A 584 15.71 -6.58 3.33
CA PRO A 584 16.23 -6.46 4.70
C PRO A 584 16.36 -5.00 5.18
N ASP A 585 16.50 -4.06 4.25
CA ASP A 585 16.87 -2.66 4.49
C ASP A 585 15.68 -1.75 4.89
N GLY A 586 14.48 -2.33 5.02
CA GLY A 586 13.29 -1.61 5.50
C GLY A 586 12.59 -0.69 4.48
N VAL A 587 13.02 -0.71 3.21
CA VAL A 587 12.29 -0.12 2.07
C VAL A 587 11.41 -1.21 1.48
N SER A 588 10.09 -1.07 1.63
CA SER A 588 9.13 -2.05 1.15
C SER A 588 8.40 -1.49 -0.06
N PHE A 589 8.45 -2.21 -1.17
CA PHE A 589 7.63 -1.93 -2.36
C PHE A 589 6.48 -2.91 -2.40
N LEU A 590 5.39 -2.53 -3.03
CA LEU A 590 4.26 -3.41 -3.21
C LEU A 590 3.92 -3.55 -4.70
N LEU A 591 3.84 -4.80 -5.14
CA LEU A 591 3.31 -5.17 -6.45
C LEU A 591 1.83 -5.50 -6.31
N GLY A 592 1.00 -4.94 -7.19
CA GLY A 592 -0.44 -5.26 -7.28
C GLY A 592 -0.84 -5.61 -8.70
N GLY A 593 -1.48 -6.76 -8.90
CA GLY A 593 -2.04 -7.22 -10.17
C GLY A 593 -3.57 -7.04 -10.23
N ARG A 594 -4.10 -6.85 -11.44
CA ARG A 594 -5.54 -6.67 -11.68
C ARG A 594 -6.14 -7.74 -12.60
N ARG A 595 -7.47 -7.75 -12.66
CA ARG A 595 -8.27 -8.51 -13.64
C ARG A 595 -7.92 -8.20 -15.11
N ASN A 596 -7.61 -6.95 -15.44
CA ASN A 596 -7.32 -6.50 -16.82
C ASN A 596 -5.83 -6.59 -17.18
N ALA A 597 -5.11 -7.56 -16.62
CA ALA A 597 -3.68 -7.78 -16.85
C ALA A 597 -2.71 -6.70 -16.32
N SER A 598 -3.17 -5.53 -15.89
CA SER A 598 -2.25 -4.49 -15.42
C SER A 598 -1.64 -4.84 -14.06
N CYS A 599 -0.31 -4.88 -13.98
CA CYS A 599 0.46 -5.01 -12.75
C CYS A 599 1.16 -3.68 -12.45
N PHE A 600 1.15 -3.24 -11.19
CA PHE A 600 1.73 -1.98 -10.77
C PHE A 600 2.76 -2.23 -9.69
N LEU A 601 3.88 -1.54 -9.81
CA LEU A 601 4.84 -1.43 -8.73
C LEU A 601 4.64 -0.09 -8.01
N ILE A 602 4.46 -0.13 -6.70
CA ILE A 602 4.15 1.04 -5.87
C ILE A 602 5.20 1.18 -4.76
N LYS A 603 5.67 2.41 -4.54
CA LYS A 603 6.55 2.83 -3.44
C LYS A 603 5.80 3.61 -2.36
#